data_AF-A0A9W6AAZ8-F1
#
_entry.id   AF-A0A9W6AAZ8-F1
#
_cell.length_a   1.000
_cell.length_b   1.000
_cell.length_c   1.000
_cell.angle_alpha   90.00
_cell.angle_beta   90.00
_cell.angle_gamma   90.00
#
_symmetry.space_group_name_H-M   'P 1'
#
loop_
_entity.id
_entity.type
_entity.pdbx_description
1 polymer ?
#
loop_
_entity_poly.entity_id
_entity_poly.type
_entity_poly.pdbx_seq_one_letter_code
_entity_poly.pdbx_strand_id
1 'polypeptide(L)'
;MKQNGTRLCYFVREVPSTSFVSTPANHKRASSHCTYTIPAASALTVLYYPFFTAQDRCKICILIPIAILATLPWDSYLIRSAIWTYPPDAVVGLKILDIPIEEVFFFAIQTYITSLTYCIFTKPLVRPMYLRSLLERRGTRNVVATVILALMGGGTACLLLGRRMTYLGLILVWACPILLFQWMLSYPLLSELPWKPTIASICLPTLHLWVADSSALGTGTWRIEEGTKLDFRIGGLELEEALFFLVTNMMVVIGLIGCDYAYALQEYEFLSQPALDTYITLRKALSLLARPLPIDASLISALSQAVYRLQGKSQSMFLGSALFQGQLRIDLIFLYSFCRVMDDLIDEAEDEQEARFWVTECSHLLDSTHRSEPHSDHFYTGHCFIQAEYVIYLVRHQNASADTLVLLSALVYRLE
;
A
#
# COMPACT_ATOMS: atom_id res chain seq x y z
N MET A 1 -87.08 21.22 -13.52
CA MET A 1 -86.22 21.29 -12.32
C MET A 1 -85.18 20.18 -12.40
N LYS A 2 -83.96 20.50 -11.96
CA LYS A 2 -82.71 19.76 -12.10
C LYS A 2 -82.77 18.27 -11.74
N GLN A 3 -82.11 17.46 -12.58
CA GLN A 3 -81.54 16.16 -12.22
C GLN A 3 -80.46 16.33 -11.14
N ASN A 4 -80.26 15.31 -10.30
CA ASN A 4 -78.92 14.85 -9.91
C ASN A 4 -79.02 13.50 -9.18
N GLY A 5 -78.76 12.43 -9.93
CA GLY A 5 -78.46 11.10 -9.41
C GLY A 5 -76.94 10.90 -9.35
N THR A 6 -76.50 10.39 -8.21
CA THR A 6 -75.11 10.11 -7.81
C THR A 6 -74.45 9.06 -8.71
N ARG A 7 -73.26 9.34 -9.25
CA ARG A 7 -72.30 8.32 -9.71
C ARG A 7 -70.87 8.75 -9.38
N LEU A 8 -70.17 7.85 -8.67
CA LEU A 8 -68.72 7.85 -8.45
C LEU A 8 -67.98 8.04 -9.79
N CYS A 9 -67.06 9.00 -9.84
CA CYS A 9 -66.03 9.08 -10.87
C CYS A 9 -64.65 8.97 -10.20
N TYR A 10 -63.96 7.89 -10.55
CA TYR A 10 -62.51 7.73 -10.36
C TYR A 10 -61.81 8.81 -11.19
N PHE A 11 -61.06 9.71 -10.55
CA PHE A 11 -60.15 10.60 -11.26
C PHE A 11 -58.80 9.90 -11.41
N VAL A 12 -58.60 9.35 -12.62
CA VAL A 12 -57.29 9.02 -13.19
C VAL A 12 -56.53 10.35 -13.29
N ARG A 13 -55.40 10.48 -12.58
CA ARG A 13 -54.51 11.62 -12.73
C ARG A 13 -53.64 11.37 -13.95
N GLU A 14 -53.84 12.19 -14.97
CA GLU A 14 -53.11 12.19 -16.24
C GLU A 14 -51.59 12.24 -16.02
N VAL A 15 -50.88 11.38 -16.75
CA VAL A 15 -49.43 11.42 -16.93
C VAL A 15 -49.12 12.60 -17.85
N PRO A 16 -48.30 13.60 -17.45
CA PRO A 16 -47.86 14.61 -18.39
C PRO A 16 -46.86 14.00 -19.36
N SER A 17 -47.23 14.08 -20.63
CA SER A 17 -46.43 13.76 -21.82
C SER A 17 -45.03 14.36 -21.78
N THR A 18 -44.08 13.53 -22.15
CA THR A 18 -42.67 13.82 -22.42
C THR A 18 -42.47 15.02 -23.35
N SER A 19 -41.91 16.10 -22.80
CA SER A 19 -41.21 17.12 -23.58
C SER A 19 -39.72 17.05 -23.29
N PHE A 20 -38.99 16.41 -24.21
CA PHE A 20 -37.54 16.45 -24.33
C PHE A 20 -37.12 17.88 -24.71
N VAL A 21 -36.58 18.66 -23.77
CA VAL A 21 -35.70 19.81 -24.05
C VAL A 21 -34.62 19.89 -22.97
N SER A 22 -33.38 19.85 -23.43
CA SER A 22 -32.08 19.86 -22.76
C SER A 22 -31.67 21.20 -22.13
N THR A 23 -31.00 21.17 -20.95
CA THR A 23 -29.88 22.02 -20.38
C THR A 23 -30.02 22.26 -18.85
N PRO A 24 -28.98 22.54 -18.02
CA PRO A 24 -27.53 22.29 -18.06
C PRO A 24 -26.99 21.68 -16.72
N ALA A 25 -27.68 20.74 -16.07
CA ALA A 25 -27.24 20.20 -14.76
C ALA A 25 -26.14 19.11 -14.87
N ASN A 26 -26.08 18.42 -16.01
CA ASN A 26 -25.16 17.30 -16.31
C ASN A 26 -23.67 17.61 -16.16
N HIS A 27 -23.27 18.89 -16.17
CA HIS A 27 -21.86 19.25 -16.23
C HIS A 27 -21.16 19.21 -14.88
N LYS A 28 -21.77 19.59 -13.76
CA LYS A 28 -20.97 19.97 -12.57
C LYS A 28 -20.24 18.80 -11.89
N ARG A 29 -20.92 17.66 -11.67
CA ARG A 29 -20.31 16.49 -10.99
C ARG A 29 -19.35 15.72 -11.90
N ALA A 30 -19.78 15.46 -13.15
CA ALA A 30 -18.91 14.91 -14.18
C ALA A 30 -17.68 15.82 -14.46
N SER A 31 -17.88 17.15 -14.44
CA SER A 31 -16.80 18.14 -14.56
C SER A 31 -15.82 18.03 -13.40
N SER A 32 -16.25 17.76 -12.17
CA SER A 32 -15.33 17.58 -11.05
C SER A 32 -14.38 16.40 -11.28
N HIS A 33 -14.90 15.23 -11.70
CA HIS A 33 -14.07 14.07 -12.04
C HIS A 33 -13.14 14.34 -13.23
N CYS A 34 -13.65 14.99 -14.28
CA CYS A 34 -12.85 15.37 -15.45
C CYS A 34 -11.78 16.41 -15.14
N THR A 35 -11.94 17.20 -14.08
CA THR A 35 -11.01 18.28 -13.70
C THR A 35 -9.96 17.79 -12.71
N TYR A 36 -10.34 17.00 -11.72
CA TYR A 36 -9.47 16.68 -10.58
C TYR A 36 -9.02 15.23 -10.53
N THR A 37 -9.93 14.26 -10.65
CA THR A 37 -9.58 12.86 -10.40
C THR A 37 -9.00 12.19 -11.64
N ILE A 38 -9.64 12.32 -12.81
CA ILE A 38 -9.19 11.67 -14.05
C ILE A 38 -7.82 12.20 -14.49
N PRO A 39 -7.56 13.53 -14.50
CA PRO A 39 -6.24 14.04 -14.84
C PRO A 39 -5.14 13.57 -13.87
N ALA A 40 -5.42 13.56 -12.56
CA ALA A 40 -4.47 13.09 -11.56
C ALA A 40 -4.17 11.60 -11.73
N ALA A 41 -5.21 10.76 -11.89
CA ALA A 41 -5.04 9.34 -12.16
C ALA A 41 -4.21 9.12 -13.44
N SER A 42 -4.55 9.80 -14.53
CA SER A 42 -3.84 9.67 -15.81
C SER A 42 -2.38 10.08 -15.72
N ALA A 43 -2.10 11.22 -15.07
CA ALA A 43 -0.74 11.71 -14.88
C ALA A 43 0.11 10.74 -14.05
N LEU A 44 -0.43 10.23 -12.94
CA LEU A 44 0.25 9.23 -12.10
C LEU A 44 0.46 7.91 -12.86
N THR A 45 -0.52 7.47 -13.66
CA THR A 45 -0.39 6.26 -14.49
C THR A 45 0.73 6.42 -15.52
N VAL A 46 0.78 7.55 -16.23
CA VAL A 46 1.82 7.82 -17.24
C VAL A 46 3.20 7.89 -16.58
N LEU A 47 3.32 8.58 -15.45
CA LEU A 47 4.57 8.67 -14.69
C LEU A 47 5.07 7.29 -14.22
N TYR A 48 4.16 6.46 -13.71
CA TYR A 48 4.50 5.15 -13.14
C TYR A 48 4.54 4.02 -14.18
N TYR A 49 4.03 4.25 -15.40
CA TYR A 49 3.94 3.25 -16.48
C TYR A 49 5.18 2.37 -16.66
N PRO A 50 6.42 2.90 -16.81
CA PRO A 50 7.60 2.07 -17.02
C PRO A 50 8.00 1.24 -15.80
N PHE A 51 7.46 1.56 -14.62
CA PHE A 51 7.77 0.89 -13.35
C PHE A 51 6.69 -0.09 -12.90
N PHE A 52 5.59 -0.21 -13.65
CA PHE A 52 4.45 -1.04 -13.28
C PHE A 52 4.79 -2.52 -13.26
N THR A 53 4.42 -3.17 -12.17
CA THR A 53 4.68 -4.59 -11.99
C THR A 53 3.41 -5.43 -11.91
N ALA A 54 3.55 -6.75 -12.07
CA ALA A 54 2.42 -7.67 -11.91
C ALA A 54 1.85 -7.63 -10.50
N GLN A 55 2.72 -7.52 -9.48
CA GLN A 55 2.32 -7.39 -8.09
C GLN A 55 1.57 -6.06 -7.82
N ASP A 56 2.03 -4.94 -8.43
CA ASP A 56 1.33 -3.65 -8.31
C ASP A 56 -0.06 -3.69 -8.94
N ARG A 57 -0.18 -4.30 -10.13
CA ARG A 57 -1.49 -4.50 -10.76
C ARG A 57 -2.39 -5.39 -9.91
N CYS A 58 -1.84 -6.48 -9.36
CA CYS A 58 -2.58 -7.42 -8.53
C CYS A 58 -3.16 -6.74 -7.27
N LYS A 59 -2.32 -6.03 -6.49
CA LYS A 59 -2.79 -5.34 -5.28
C LYS A 59 -3.83 -4.26 -5.59
N ILE A 60 -3.64 -3.46 -6.66
CA ILE A 60 -4.61 -2.46 -7.11
C ILE A 60 -5.95 -3.11 -7.51
N CYS A 61 -5.90 -4.15 -8.35
CA CYS A 61 -7.11 -4.84 -8.82
C CYS A 61 -7.87 -5.56 -7.70
N ILE A 62 -7.20 -5.97 -6.61
CA ILE A 62 -7.83 -6.55 -5.43
C ILE A 62 -8.44 -5.47 -4.53
N LEU A 63 -7.74 -4.35 -4.33
CA LEU A 63 -8.19 -3.30 -3.41
C LEU A 63 -9.38 -2.50 -3.91
N ILE A 64 -9.47 -2.21 -5.21
CA ILE A 64 -10.62 -1.50 -5.79
C ILE A 64 -11.97 -2.16 -5.45
N PRO A 65 -12.18 -3.46 -5.74
CA PRO A 65 -13.45 -4.11 -5.39
C PRO A 65 -13.66 -4.22 -3.89
N ILE A 66 -12.61 -4.45 -3.08
CA ILE A 66 -12.73 -4.45 -1.61
C ILE A 66 -13.21 -3.09 -1.10
N ALA A 67 -12.62 -2.00 -1.58
CA ALA A 67 -12.99 -0.64 -1.19
C ALA A 67 -14.45 -0.32 -1.57
N ILE A 68 -14.87 -0.69 -2.78
CA ILE A 68 -16.26 -0.53 -3.22
C ILE A 68 -17.20 -1.31 -2.29
N LEU A 69 -16.95 -2.61 -2.07
CA LEU A 69 -17.80 -3.46 -1.25
C LEU A 69 -17.87 -3.00 0.21
N ALA A 70 -16.77 -2.48 0.76
CA ALA A 70 -16.72 -1.97 2.13
C ALA A 70 -17.47 -0.63 2.30
N THR A 71 -17.52 0.18 1.23
CA THR A 71 -18.09 1.53 1.28
C THR A 71 -19.57 1.54 0.91
N LEU A 72 -19.99 0.71 -0.06
CA LEU A 72 -21.37 0.67 -0.57
C LEU A 72 -22.45 0.60 0.53
N PRO A 73 -22.38 -0.29 1.54
CA PRO A 73 -23.45 -0.35 2.55
C PRO A 73 -23.52 0.89 3.44
N TRP A 74 -22.35 1.46 3.76
CA TRP A 74 -22.23 2.64 4.62
C TRP A 74 -22.71 3.90 3.91
N ASP A 75 -22.28 4.10 2.67
CA ASP A 75 -22.65 5.25 1.85
C ASP A 75 -24.15 5.28 1.56
N SER A 76 -24.68 4.10 1.20
CA SER A 76 -26.09 3.85 1.00
C SER A 76 -26.93 4.17 2.24
N TYR A 77 -26.40 3.90 3.44
CA TYR A 77 -27.03 4.27 4.70
C TYR A 77 -27.05 5.79 4.91
N LEU A 78 -25.94 6.50 4.64
CA LEU A 78 -25.89 7.96 4.76
C LEU A 78 -26.93 8.67 3.89
N ILE A 79 -27.09 8.20 2.64
CA ILE A 79 -28.07 8.74 1.69
C ILE A 79 -29.50 8.48 2.19
N ARG A 80 -29.82 7.25 2.61
CA ARG A 80 -31.15 6.91 3.11
C ARG A 80 -31.51 7.60 4.42
N SER A 81 -30.52 7.89 5.26
CA SER A 81 -30.70 8.65 6.50
C SER A 81 -30.69 10.17 6.29
N ALA A 82 -30.66 10.65 5.04
CA ALA A 82 -30.65 12.06 4.67
C ALA A 82 -29.51 12.86 5.32
N ILE A 83 -28.39 12.20 5.62
CA ILE A 83 -27.16 12.87 6.09
C ILE A 83 -26.45 13.47 4.89
N TRP A 84 -26.42 12.72 3.78
CA TRP A 84 -26.00 13.20 2.48
C TRP A 84 -27.20 13.39 1.57
N THR A 85 -27.34 14.60 1.04
CA THR A 85 -28.43 14.95 0.13
C THR A 85 -27.88 15.44 -1.20
N TYR A 86 -28.51 14.93 -2.26
CA TYR A 86 -28.23 15.32 -3.63
C TYR A 86 -29.36 16.22 -4.13
N PRO A 87 -29.05 17.34 -4.80
CA PRO A 87 -30.05 18.10 -5.53
C PRO A 87 -30.80 17.18 -6.53
N PRO A 88 -32.12 17.34 -6.72
CA PRO A 88 -32.92 16.49 -7.62
C PRO A 88 -32.40 16.45 -9.07
N ASP A 89 -31.70 17.50 -9.48
CA ASP A 89 -31.08 17.72 -10.78
C ASP A 89 -29.61 17.27 -10.88
N ALA A 90 -28.98 16.92 -9.76
CA ALA A 90 -27.56 16.53 -9.71
C ALA A 90 -27.32 15.04 -10.00
N VAL A 91 -28.36 14.19 -9.91
CA VAL A 91 -28.25 12.73 -10.07
C VAL A 91 -29.22 12.25 -11.14
N VAL A 92 -28.70 12.02 -12.35
CA VAL A 92 -29.49 11.61 -13.53
C VAL A 92 -29.18 10.15 -13.94
N GLY A 93 -28.17 9.53 -13.33
CA GLY A 93 -27.65 8.21 -13.72
C GLY A 93 -28.27 7.01 -13.00
N LEU A 94 -27.74 5.83 -13.36
CA LEU A 94 -28.02 4.57 -12.67
C LEU A 94 -27.58 4.66 -11.21
N LYS A 95 -28.39 4.09 -10.31
CA LYS A 95 -28.06 3.97 -8.89
C LYS A 95 -27.78 2.52 -8.53
N ILE A 96 -26.77 2.30 -7.70
CA ILE A 96 -26.49 1.01 -7.06
C ILE A 96 -26.72 1.21 -5.57
N LEU A 97 -27.70 0.52 -4.97
CA LEU A 97 -28.07 0.70 -3.56
C LEU A 97 -28.31 2.18 -3.19
N ASP A 98 -29.09 2.92 -3.97
CA ASP A 98 -29.37 4.36 -3.81
C ASP A 98 -28.19 5.31 -4.10
N ILE A 99 -27.00 4.78 -4.36
CA ILE A 99 -25.78 5.54 -4.63
C ILE A 99 -25.62 5.80 -6.14
N PRO A 100 -25.37 7.04 -6.58
CA PRO A 100 -25.09 7.35 -7.99
C PRO A 100 -23.86 6.59 -8.53
N ILE A 101 -23.89 6.14 -9.78
CA ILE A 101 -22.76 5.42 -10.41
C ILE A 101 -21.46 6.25 -10.40
N GLU A 102 -21.56 7.57 -10.47
CA GLU A 102 -20.44 8.50 -10.39
C GLU A 102 -19.73 8.44 -9.03
N GLU A 103 -20.48 8.18 -7.96
CA GLU A 103 -19.92 8.00 -6.61
C GLU A 103 -19.21 6.63 -6.49
N VAL A 104 -19.77 5.58 -7.09
CA VAL A 104 -19.10 4.28 -7.18
C VAL A 104 -17.79 4.39 -7.98
N PHE A 105 -17.80 5.19 -9.05
CA PHE A 105 -16.59 5.52 -9.80
C PHE A 105 -15.60 6.33 -8.94
N PHE A 106 -16.08 7.24 -8.09
CA PHE A 106 -15.24 7.97 -7.15
C PHE A 106 -14.50 7.01 -6.20
N PHE A 107 -15.17 6.02 -5.62
CA PHE A 107 -14.53 5.01 -4.77
C PHE A 107 -13.39 4.29 -5.51
N ALA A 108 -13.64 3.92 -6.77
CA ALA A 108 -12.65 3.23 -7.60
C ALA A 108 -11.45 4.12 -7.94
N ILE A 109 -11.68 5.35 -8.40
CA ILE A 109 -10.61 6.25 -8.84
C ILE A 109 -9.81 6.81 -7.67
N GLN A 110 -10.43 7.08 -6.52
CA GLN A 110 -9.71 7.41 -5.28
C GLN A 110 -8.77 6.27 -4.92
N THR A 111 -9.29 5.05 -4.82
CA THR A 111 -8.48 3.86 -4.48
C THR A 111 -7.32 3.69 -5.44
N TYR A 112 -7.56 3.91 -6.73
CA TYR A 112 -6.53 3.85 -7.77
C TYR A 112 -5.44 4.93 -7.58
N ILE A 113 -5.81 6.20 -7.43
CA ILE A 113 -4.87 7.33 -7.23
C ILE A 113 -4.00 7.11 -5.99
N THR A 114 -4.63 6.75 -4.88
CA THR A 114 -3.92 6.49 -3.62
C THR A 114 -3.00 5.28 -3.76
N SER A 115 -3.42 4.25 -4.50
CA SER A 115 -2.56 3.10 -4.76
C SER A 115 -1.37 3.41 -5.65
N LEU A 116 -1.53 4.23 -6.69
CA LEU A 116 -0.40 4.68 -7.51
C LEU A 116 0.59 5.51 -6.71
N THR A 117 0.07 6.44 -5.91
CA THR A 117 0.89 7.29 -5.02
C THR A 117 1.70 6.41 -4.09
N TYR A 118 1.06 5.42 -3.45
CA TYR A 118 1.75 4.44 -2.64
C TYR A 118 2.84 3.68 -3.40
N CYS A 119 2.52 3.12 -4.58
CA CYS A 119 3.50 2.37 -5.37
C CYS A 119 4.72 3.22 -5.73
N ILE A 120 4.53 4.49 -6.08
CA ILE A 120 5.63 5.42 -6.40
C ILE A 120 6.55 5.59 -5.19
N PHE A 121 6.00 5.88 -4.01
CA PHE A 121 6.81 6.15 -2.82
C PHE A 121 7.43 4.90 -2.19
N THR A 122 6.84 3.72 -2.39
CA THR A 122 7.36 2.46 -1.84
C THR A 122 8.20 1.65 -2.82
N LYS A 123 8.27 2.05 -4.11
CA LYS A 123 9.03 1.34 -5.15
C LYS A 123 10.48 1.02 -4.77
N PRO A 124 11.26 1.93 -4.16
CA PRO A 124 12.65 1.65 -3.82
C PRO A 124 12.80 0.70 -2.63
N LEU A 125 11.75 0.42 -1.87
CA LEU A 125 11.84 -0.39 -0.66
C LEU A 125 12.09 -1.86 -1.00
N VAL A 126 12.97 -2.49 -0.23
CA VAL A 126 13.23 -3.94 -0.28
C VAL A 126 12.44 -4.57 0.87
N ARG A 127 11.25 -5.08 0.56
CA ARG A 127 10.24 -5.44 1.56
C ARG A 127 10.72 -6.42 2.64
N PRO A 128 11.44 -7.52 2.32
CA PRO A 128 11.81 -8.51 3.33
C PRO A 128 12.74 -7.94 4.42
N MET A 129 13.50 -6.89 4.10
CA MET A 129 14.39 -6.19 5.05
C MET A 129 13.65 -5.64 6.28
N TYR A 130 12.36 -5.33 6.12
CA TYR A 130 11.49 -4.76 7.15
C TYR A 130 10.72 -5.83 7.93
N LEU A 131 10.96 -7.12 7.67
CA LEU A 131 10.41 -8.19 8.50
C LEU A 131 11.17 -8.25 9.83
N ARG A 132 10.42 -8.39 10.92
CA ARG A 132 10.94 -8.52 12.29
C ARG A 132 10.13 -9.54 13.07
N SER A 133 10.71 -10.05 14.15
CA SER A 133 10.03 -11.01 15.02
C SER A 133 8.78 -10.39 15.64
N LEU A 134 7.66 -11.12 15.61
CA LEU A 134 6.36 -10.70 16.16
C LEU A 134 6.41 -10.41 17.67
N LEU A 135 7.47 -10.84 18.37
CA LEU A 135 7.63 -10.64 19.80
C LEU A 135 8.10 -9.23 20.16
N GLU A 136 8.89 -8.58 19.29
CA GLU A 136 9.62 -7.36 19.62
C GLU A 136 8.70 -6.14 19.80
N ARG A 137 7.57 -6.08 19.09
CA ARG A 137 6.65 -4.91 19.09
C ARG A 137 5.22 -5.20 19.55
N ARG A 138 5.03 -6.21 20.40
CA ARG A 138 3.70 -6.51 20.99
C ARG A 138 3.11 -5.31 21.74
N GLY A 139 3.95 -4.49 22.38
CA GLY A 139 3.53 -3.26 23.06
C GLY A 139 2.88 -2.26 22.11
N THR A 140 3.57 -1.89 21.03
CA THR A 140 3.06 -0.97 19.99
C THR A 140 1.78 -1.50 19.37
N ARG A 141 1.72 -2.80 19.06
CA ARG A 141 0.51 -3.45 18.55
C ARG A 141 -0.69 -3.20 19.46
N ASN A 142 -0.54 -3.47 20.75
CA ASN A 142 -1.63 -3.35 21.72
C ASN A 142 -2.01 -1.88 21.95
N VAL A 143 -1.04 -0.95 22.03
CA VAL A 143 -1.31 0.48 22.22
C VAL A 143 -2.15 1.03 21.06
N VAL A 144 -1.73 0.80 19.82
CA VAL A 144 -2.46 1.29 18.64
C VAL A 144 -3.84 0.63 18.54
N ALA A 145 -3.95 -0.68 18.82
CA ALA A 145 -5.24 -1.36 18.86
C ALA A 145 -6.19 -0.75 19.90
N THR A 146 -5.70 -0.45 21.10
CA THR A 146 -6.47 0.23 22.16
C THR A 146 -6.91 1.63 21.73
N VAL A 147 -6.05 2.40 21.05
CA VAL A 147 -6.41 3.71 20.52
C VAL A 147 -7.53 3.59 19.48
N ILE A 148 -7.44 2.65 18.54
CA ILE A 148 -8.51 2.42 17.55
C ILE A 148 -9.82 1.99 18.22
N LEU A 149 -9.76 1.12 19.24
CA LEU A 149 -10.94 0.73 20.01
C LEU A 149 -11.55 1.91 20.80
N ALA A 150 -10.72 2.78 21.36
CA ALA A 150 -11.18 3.98 22.04
C ALA A 150 -11.87 4.96 21.06
N LEU A 151 -11.32 5.14 19.86
CA LEU A 151 -11.95 5.94 18.79
C LEU A 151 -13.28 5.33 18.35
N MET A 152 -13.37 4.00 18.22
CA MET A 152 -14.62 3.29 17.93
C MET A 152 -15.66 3.49 19.05
N GLY A 153 -15.24 3.43 20.32
CA GLY A 153 -16.08 3.73 21.48
C GLY A 153 -16.57 5.18 21.47
N GLY A 154 -15.69 6.13 21.15
CA GLY A 154 -16.04 7.54 20.95
C GLY A 154 -17.03 7.74 19.81
N GLY A 155 -16.86 7.04 18.69
CA GLY A 155 -17.81 7.02 17.57
C GLY A 155 -19.19 6.51 17.99
N THR A 156 -19.23 5.42 18.75
CA THR A 156 -20.47 4.88 19.30
C THR A 156 -21.15 5.90 20.22
N ALA A 157 -20.39 6.55 21.10
CA ALA A 157 -20.91 7.60 21.98
C ALA A 157 -21.48 8.80 21.17
N CYS A 158 -20.81 9.19 20.08
CA CYS A 158 -21.31 10.23 19.17
C CYS A 158 -22.66 9.85 18.55
N LEU A 159 -22.86 8.59 18.15
CA LEU A 159 -24.14 8.11 17.63
C LEU A 159 -25.24 8.12 18.68
N LEU A 160 -24.92 7.77 19.94
CA LEU A 160 -25.88 7.79 21.05
C LEU A 160 -26.30 9.22 21.45
N LEU A 161 -25.38 10.18 21.37
CA LEU A 161 -25.67 11.60 21.58
C LEU A 161 -26.48 12.20 20.41
N GLY A 162 -26.28 11.67 19.20
CA GLY A 162 -26.99 12.06 17.99
C GLY A 162 -26.76 13.52 17.58
N ARG A 163 -27.67 14.05 16.75
CA ARG A 163 -27.67 15.45 16.30
C ARG A 163 -26.38 15.75 15.51
N ARG A 164 -25.67 16.81 15.88
CA ARG A 164 -24.45 17.31 15.23
C ARG A 164 -23.27 16.33 15.24
N MET A 165 -23.34 15.28 16.06
CA MET A 165 -22.28 14.28 16.17
C MET A 165 -22.52 13.05 15.29
N THR A 166 -23.69 12.95 14.65
CA THR A 166 -24.10 11.75 13.93
C THR A 166 -23.14 11.42 12.79
N TYR A 167 -22.73 12.41 12.00
CA TYR A 167 -21.86 12.14 10.86
C TYR A 167 -20.45 11.68 11.31
N LEU A 168 -19.85 12.36 12.29
CA LEU A 168 -18.58 11.95 12.89
C LEU A 168 -18.65 10.53 13.48
N GLY A 169 -19.75 10.23 14.20
CA GLY A 169 -19.97 8.92 14.79
C GLY A 169 -20.02 7.81 13.74
N LEU A 170 -20.69 8.05 12.61
CA LEU A 170 -20.81 7.07 11.51
C LEU A 170 -19.48 6.82 10.81
N ILE A 171 -18.62 7.85 10.64
CA ILE A 171 -17.26 7.67 10.10
C ILE A 171 -16.45 6.76 11.03
N LEU A 172 -16.43 7.07 12.33
CA LEU A 172 -15.61 6.34 13.31
C LEU A 172 -16.07 4.89 13.49
N VAL A 173 -17.37 4.65 13.62
CA VAL A 173 -17.90 3.28 13.83
C VAL A 173 -17.70 2.39 12.60
N TRP A 174 -17.67 2.96 11.40
CA TRP A 174 -17.40 2.21 10.17
C TRP A 174 -15.91 1.97 9.95
N ALA A 175 -15.09 3.00 10.06
CA ALA A 175 -13.68 2.90 9.70
C ALA A 175 -12.82 2.19 10.77
N CYS A 176 -13.10 2.40 12.06
CA CYS A 176 -12.27 1.83 13.12
C CYS A 176 -12.21 0.29 13.11
N PRO A 177 -13.32 -0.46 12.91
CA PRO A 177 -13.26 -1.92 12.75
C PRO A 177 -12.37 -2.37 11.59
N ILE A 178 -12.44 -1.68 10.44
CA ILE A 178 -11.63 -2.00 9.26
C ILE A 178 -10.15 -1.73 9.56
N LEU A 179 -9.84 -0.54 10.09
CA LEU A 179 -8.47 -0.15 10.48
C LEU A 179 -7.90 -1.07 11.56
N LEU A 180 -8.71 -1.51 12.52
CA LEU A 180 -8.29 -2.46 13.56
C LEU A 180 -7.91 -3.80 12.94
N PHE A 181 -8.77 -4.34 12.06
CA PHE A 181 -8.48 -5.58 11.34
C PHE A 181 -7.19 -5.46 10.53
N GLN A 182 -7.06 -4.39 9.74
CA GLN A 182 -5.88 -4.13 8.92
C GLN A 182 -4.62 -3.95 9.76
N TRP A 183 -4.70 -3.24 10.90
CA TRP A 183 -3.60 -3.09 11.86
C TRP A 183 -3.18 -4.45 12.42
N MET A 184 -4.12 -5.24 12.91
CA MET A 184 -3.83 -6.57 13.48
C MET A 184 -3.18 -7.51 12.48
N LEU A 185 -3.56 -7.40 11.20
CA LEU A 185 -2.98 -8.17 10.11
C LEU A 185 -1.57 -7.71 9.72
N SER A 186 -1.35 -6.38 9.63
CA SER A 186 -0.17 -5.79 8.97
C SER A 186 0.82 -5.10 9.90
N TYR A 187 0.55 -5.02 11.21
CA TYR A 187 1.43 -4.35 12.19
C TYR A 187 2.91 -4.77 12.13
N PRO A 188 3.29 -6.04 11.82
CA PRO A 188 4.70 -6.44 11.83
C PRO A 188 5.50 -5.71 10.77
N LEU A 189 4.94 -5.52 9.58
CA LEU A 189 5.59 -4.77 8.51
C LEU A 189 5.37 -3.26 8.68
N LEU A 190 4.13 -2.85 8.97
CA LEU A 190 3.75 -1.44 9.08
C LEU A 190 4.58 -0.67 10.11
N SER A 191 4.94 -1.31 11.23
CA SER A 191 5.72 -0.68 12.30
C SER A 191 7.21 -0.48 11.95
N GLU A 192 7.70 -1.18 10.92
CA GLU A 192 9.10 -1.16 10.48
C GLU A 192 9.31 -0.35 9.20
N LEU A 193 8.26 -0.15 8.41
CA LEU A 193 8.32 0.66 7.21
C LEU A 193 8.73 2.11 7.52
N PRO A 194 9.52 2.76 6.65
CA PRO A 194 9.83 4.17 6.80
C PRO A 194 8.55 5.02 6.83
N TRP A 195 8.41 5.88 7.83
CA TRP A 195 7.17 6.64 8.01
C TRP A 195 6.93 7.67 6.89
N LYS A 196 7.99 8.22 6.29
CA LYS A 196 7.91 9.27 5.24
C LYS A 196 7.10 8.82 4.01
N PRO A 197 7.44 7.73 3.30
CA PRO A 197 6.67 7.27 2.15
C PRO A 197 5.22 6.88 2.53
N THR A 198 5.02 6.26 3.69
CA THR A 198 3.68 5.89 4.17
C THR A 198 2.80 7.11 4.40
N ILE A 199 3.30 8.12 5.13
CA ILE A 199 2.56 9.36 5.39
C ILE A 199 2.34 10.14 4.09
N ALA A 200 3.34 10.24 3.21
CA ALA A 200 3.19 10.90 1.91
C ALA A 200 2.07 10.25 1.06
N SER A 201 1.98 8.92 1.09
CA SER A 201 0.96 8.15 0.37
C SER A 201 -0.46 8.37 0.89
N ILE A 202 -0.60 8.78 2.16
CA ILE A 202 -1.89 9.11 2.77
C ILE A 202 -2.20 10.59 2.55
N CYS A 203 -1.27 11.47 2.90
CA CYS A 203 -1.49 12.91 2.94
C CYS A 203 -1.63 13.52 1.54
N LEU A 204 -0.85 13.10 0.54
CA LEU A 204 -0.92 13.72 -0.79
C LEU A 204 -2.28 13.49 -1.48
N PRO A 205 -2.82 12.25 -1.55
CA PRO A 205 -4.16 12.05 -2.07
C PRO A 205 -5.23 12.74 -1.22
N THR A 206 -5.08 12.74 0.10
CA THR A 206 -6.02 13.42 1.02
C THR A 206 -6.11 14.92 0.73
N LEU A 207 -4.97 15.60 0.65
CA LEU A 207 -4.92 17.04 0.35
C LEU A 207 -5.43 17.35 -1.05
N HIS A 208 -5.12 16.51 -2.04
CA HIS A 208 -5.66 16.64 -3.40
C HIS A 208 -7.19 16.56 -3.43
N LEU A 209 -7.76 15.58 -2.71
CA LEU A 209 -9.21 15.39 -2.62
C LEU A 209 -9.89 16.50 -1.81
N TRP A 210 -9.22 17.04 -0.79
CA TRP A 210 -9.75 18.20 -0.06
C TRP A 210 -9.94 19.41 -0.98
N VAL A 211 -8.97 19.68 -1.87
CA VAL A 211 -9.07 20.76 -2.85
C VAL A 211 -10.18 20.49 -3.87
N ALA A 212 -10.25 19.26 -4.37
CA ALA A 212 -11.27 18.85 -5.32
C ALA A 212 -12.69 18.98 -4.73
N ASP A 213 -12.89 18.52 -3.50
CA ASP A 213 -14.21 18.49 -2.88
C ASP A 213 -14.63 19.84 -2.29
N SER A 214 -13.69 20.64 -1.76
CA SER A 214 -14.00 22.03 -1.39
C SER A 214 -14.53 22.82 -2.60
N SER A 215 -13.99 22.57 -3.80
CA SER A 215 -14.49 23.15 -5.04
C SER A 215 -15.89 22.61 -5.38
N ALA A 216 -16.13 21.32 -5.21
CA ALA A 216 -17.43 20.69 -5.45
C ALA A 216 -18.52 21.24 -4.51
N LEU A 217 -18.29 21.26 -3.19
CA LEU A 217 -19.19 21.83 -2.19
C LEU A 217 -19.49 23.31 -2.46
N GLY A 218 -18.48 24.09 -2.87
CA GLY A 218 -18.64 25.50 -3.27
C GLY A 218 -19.61 25.69 -4.45
N THR A 219 -19.70 24.70 -5.35
CA THR A 219 -20.64 24.73 -6.49
C THR A 219 -22.02 24.13 -6.20
N GLY A 220 -22.21 23.57 -5.00
CA GLY A 220 -23.47 22.99 -4.54
C GLY A 220 -23.83 21.64 -5.18
N THR A 221 -22.85 20.88 -5.69
CA THR A 221 -23.09 19.56 -6.31
C THR A 221 -23.68 18.53 -5.35
N TRP A 222 -23.39 18.65 -4.07
CA TRP A 222 -23.93 17.83 -2.98
C TRP A 222 -23.77 18.61 -1.67
N ARG A 223 -24.53 18.25 -0.62
CA ARG A 223 -24.45 18.92 0.69
C ARG A 223 -24.63 17.93 1.84
N ILE A 224 -23.99 18.24 2.97
CA ILE A 224 -24.21 17.58 4.26
C ILE A 224 -25.32 18.32 4.99
N GLU A 225 -26.34 17.59 5.44
CA GLU A 225 -27.54 18.16 6.04
C GLU A 225 -27.25 18.92 7.34
N GLU A 226 -27.86 20.09 7.48
CA GLU A 226 -27.65 20.95 8.66
C GLU A 226 -28.11 20.25 9.94
N GLY A 227 -27.32 20.38 11.01
CA GLY A 227 -27.62 19.76 12.30
C GLY A 227 -27.20 18.29 12.44
N THR A 228 -26.62 17.68 11.40
CA THR A 228 -26.01 16.33 11.46
C THR A 228 -24.48 16.34 11.63
N LYS A 229 -23.88 17.54 11.56
CA LYS A 229 -22.44 17.84 11.57
C LYS A 229 -22.07 18.87 12.64
N LEU A 230 -20.77 18.97 12.94
CA LEU A 230 -20.14 19.83 13.93
C LEU A 230 -20.07 21.31 13.54
N ASP A 231 -20.34 21.63 12.26
CA ASP A 231 -20.28 22.98 11.68
C ASP A 231 -18.87 23.64 11.73
N PHE A 232 -17.81 22.84 11.91
CA PHE A 232 -16.42 23.31 11.82
C PHE A 232 -15.87 23.14 10.40
N ARG A 233 -15.24 24.18 9.85
CA ARG A 233 -14.68 24.16 8.49
C ARG A 233 -13.18 24.39 8.48
N ILE A 234 -12.45 23.59 7.71
CA ILE A 234 -11.01 23.70 7.46
C ILE A 234 -10.81 23.89 5.95
N GLY A 235 -10.25 25.03 5.53
CA GLY A 235 -9.94 25.27 4.12
C GLY A 235 -11.16 25.24 3.18
N GLY A 236 -12.36 25.57 3.69
CA GLY A 236 -13.60 25.53 2.93
C GLY A 236 -14.30 24.16 2.90
N LEU A 237 -13.71 23.14 3.53
CA LEU A 237 -14.26 21.80 3.70
C LEU A 237 -14.76 21.59 5.13
N GLU A 238 -15.77 20.76 5.34
CA GLU A 238 -16.25 20.41 6.68
C GLU A 238 -15.27 19.43 7.36
N LEU A 239 -15.10 19.53 8.68
CA LEU A 239 -14.13 18.73 9.43
C LEU A 239 -14.31 17.23 9.21
N GLU A 240 -15.56 16.79 9.21
CA GLU A 240 -15.92 15.39 9.03
C GLU A 240 -15.58 14.89 7.63
N GLU A 241 -15.75 15.73 6.61
CA GLU A 241 -15.40 15.38 5.22
C GLU A 241 -13.87 15.33 5.04
N ALA A 242 -13.16 16.28 5.66
CA ALA A 242 -11.71 16.27 5.72
C ALA A 242 -11.19 14.97 6.39
N LEU A 243 -11.82 14.57 7.50
CA LEU A 243 -11.53 13.32 8.20
C LEU A 243 -11.90 12.09 7.36
N PHE A 244 -13.01 12.10 6.63
CA PHE A 244 -13.44 11.02 5.75
C PHE A 244 -12.37 10.72 4.68
N PHE A 245 -11.86 11.74 3.98
CA PHE A 245 -10.77 11.54 3.01
C PHE A 245 -9.49 11.03 3.65
N LEU A 246 -9.14 11.53 4.84
CA LEU A 246 -7.96 11.06 5.56
C LEU A 246 -8.08 9.56 5.90
N VAL A 247 -9.19 9.18 6.51
CA VAL A 247 -9.43 7.82 7.00
C VAL A 247 -9.60 6.81 5.86
N THR A 248 -10.27 7.20 4.78
CA THR A 248 -10.38 6.35 3.57
C THR A 248 -9.02 6.12 2.90
N ASN A 249 -8.19 7.16 2.77
CA ASN A 249 -6.83 7.00 2.24
C ASN A 249 -5.93 6.19 3.19
N MET A 250 -6.09 6.31 4.51
CA MET A 250 -5.43 5.43 5.48
C MET A 250 -5.83 3.97 5.25
N MET A 251 -7.12 3.66 5.09
CA MET A 251 -7.58 2.29 4.83
C MET A 251 -7.01 1.71 3.54
N VAL A 252 -6.91 2.49 2.47
CA VAL A 252 -6.28 2.05 1.21
C VAL A 252 -4.79 1.78 1.40
N VAL A 253 -4.04 2.71 2.01
CA VAL A 253 -2.60 2.57 2.21
C VAL A 253 -2.26 1.41 3.15
N ILE A 254 -2.98 1.24 4.26
CA ILE A 254 -2.75 0.12 5.18
C ILE A 254 -3.16 -1.21 4.50
N GLY A 255 -4.22 -1.21 3.69
CA GLY A 255 -4.59 -2.35 2.85
C GLY A 255 -3.47 -2.77 1.89
N LEU A 256 -2.84 -1.80 1.22
CA LEU A 256 -1.68 -2.04 0.33
C LEU A 256 -0.47 -2.60 1.10
N ILE A 257 -0.22 -2.07 2.30
CA ILE A 257 0.83 -2.59 3.19
C ILE A 257 0.54 -4.03 3.61
N GLY A 258 -0.73 -4.40 3.81
CA GLY A 258 -1.14 -5.79 4.01
C GLY A 258 -0.79 -6.69 2.83
N CYS A 259 -0.99 -6.24 1.59
CA CYS A 259 -0.54 -6.97 0.40
C CYS A 259 0.99 -7.07 0.33
N ASP A 260 1.72 -5.98 0.59
CA ASP A 260 3.18 -5.99 0.60
C ASP A 260 3.76 -6.85 1.72
N TYR A 261 3.06 -7.00 2.85
CA TYR A 261 3.43 -7.94 3.91
C TYR A 261 3.32 -9.39 3.44
N ALA A 262 2.26 -9.75 2.73
CA ALA A 262 2.14 -11.08 2.15
C ALA A 262 3.27 -11.38 1.14
N TYR A 263 3.61 -10.40 0.29
CA TYR A 263 4.74 -10.54 -0.64
C TYR A 263 6.08 -10.63 0.08
N ALA A 264 6.30 -9.82 1.13
CA ALA A 264 7.52 -9.85 1.92
C ALA A 264 7.74 -11.22 2.59
N LEU A 265 6.70 -11.79 3.20
CA LEU A 265 6.76 -13.11 3.83
C LEU A 265 7.11 -14.21 2.83
N GLN A 266 6.59 -14.10 1.60
CA GLN A 266 6.89 -15.06 0.55
C GLN A 266 8.32 -14.93 0.03
N GLU A 267 8.78 -13.70 -0.22
CA GLU A 267 10.17 -13.44 -0.61
C GLU A 267 11.14 -13.96 0.47
N TYR A 268 10.80 -13.76 1.75
CA TYR A 268 11.57 -14.29 2.86
C TYR A 268 11.57 -15.83 2.93
N GLU A 269 10.44 -16.48 2.67
CA GLU A 269 10.36 -17.94 2.62
C GLU A 269 11.26 -18.50 1.52
N PHE A 270 11.27 -17.89 0.33
CA PHE A 270 12.17 -18.28 -0.75
C PHE A 270 13.64 -18.09 -0.36
N LEU A 271 13.99 -16.94 0.25
CA LEU A 271 15.33 -16.69 0.74
C LEU A 271 15.79 -17.72 1.79
N SER A 272 14.86 -18.15 2.66
CA SER A 272 15.16 -19.12 3.71
C SER A 272 15.19 -20.56 3.21
N GLN A 273 14.40 -20.87 2.17
CA GLN A 273 14.17 -22.21 1.64
C GLN A 273 14.06 -22.22 0.10
N PRO A 274 15.17 -22.02 -0.62
CA PRO A 274 15.18 -21.86 -2.08
C PRO A 274 14.86 -23.13 -2.87
N ALA A 275 14.79 -24.31 -2.24
CA ALA A 275 14.42 -25.56 -2.89
C ALA A 275 12.91 -25.72 -3.15
N LEU A 276 12.06 -24.78 -2.70
CA LEU A 276 10.62 -24.84 -2.89
C LEU A 276 10.20 -24.10 -4.17
N ASP A 277 10.09 -24.82 -5.29
CA ASP A 277 9.45 -24.32 -6.52
C ASP A 277 7.98 -23.96 -6.26
N THR A 278 7.70 -22.73 -5.84
CA THR A 278 6.35 -22.33 -5.46
C THR A 278 5.91 -21.03 -6.11
N TYR A 279 4.93 -21.17 -7.00
CA TYR A 279 4.15 -20.07 -7.55
C TYR A 279 3.35 -19.34 -6.47
N ILE A 280 3.24 -18.01 -6.61
CA ILE A 280 2.42 -17.15 -5.77
C ILE A 280 0.95 -17.59 -5.88
N THR A 281 0.41 -18.21 -4.84
CA THR A 281 -1.01 -18.57 -4.76
C THR A 281 -1.67 -17.78 -3.63
N LEU A 282 -2.88 -17.25 -3.86
CA LEU A 282 -3.66 -16.53 -2.84
C LEU A 282 -3.79 -17.33 -1.53
N ARG A 283 -3.98 -18.65 -1.62
CA ARG A 283 -4.04 -19.55 -0.44
C ARG A 283 -2.74 -19.52 0.37
N LYS A 284 -1.59 -19.50 -0.30
CA LYS A 284 -0.28 -19.44 0.35
C LYS A 284 -0.05 -18.08 1.01
N ALA A 285 -0.40 -16.99 0.31
CA ALA A 285 -0.36 -15.65 0.88
C ALA A 285 -1.22 -15.54 2.16
N LEU A 286 -2.45 -16.06 2.12
CA LEU A 286 -3.34 -16.09 3.28
C LEU A 286 -2.81 -16.99 4.41
N SER A 287 -2.22 -18.15 4.10
CA SER A 287 -1.64 -19.02 5.13
C SER A 287 -0.44 -18.38 5.82
N LEU A 288 0.41 -17.68 5.05
CA LEU A 288 1.57 -16.95 5.58
C LEU A 288 1.14 -15.79 6.48
N LEU A 289 0.10 -15.05 6.09
CA LEU A 289 -0.47 -13.99 6.93
C LEU A 289 -1.06 -14.53 8.23
N ALA A 290 -1.76 -15.68 8.17
CA ALA A 290 -2.38 -16.31 9.32
C ALA A 290 -1.36 -16.96 10.27
N ARG A 291 -0.28 -17.53 9.72
CA ARG A 291 0.80 -18.21 10.45
C ARG A 291 2.15 -17.81 9.86
N PRO A 292 2.70 -16.66 10.27
CA PRO A 292 4.01 -16.21 9.79
C PRO A 292 5.11 -17.19 10.17
N LEU A 293 6.08 -17.39 9.27
CA LEU A 293 7.26 -18.19 9.57
C LEU A 293 8.09 -17.54 10.69
N PRO A 294 8.84 -18.33 11.48
CA PRO A 294 9.89 -17.78 12.34
C PRO A 294 10.91 -17.04 11.47
N ILE A 295 11.13 -15.76 11.80
CA ILE A 295 12.07 -14.89 11.08
C ILE A 295 13.44 -15.02 11.74
N ASP A 296 14.44 -15.40 10.96
CA ASP A 296 15.83 -15.41 11.33
C ASP A 296 16.38 -13.98 11.25
N ALA A 297 16.71 -13.43 12.41
CA ALA A 297 17.24 -12.07 12.54
C ALA A 297 18.58 -11.89 11.82
N SER A 298 19.39 -12.96 11.72
CA SER A 298 20.68 -12.90 11.03
C SER A 298 20.49 -12.68 9.52
N LEU A 299 19.48 -13.31 8.92
CA LEU A 299 19.23 -13.26 7.48
C LEU A 299 18.72 -11.89 7.07
N ILE A 300 17.80 -11.35 7.88
CA ILE A 300 17.31 -10.00 7.68
C ILE A 300 18.41 -8.97 7.91
N SER A 301 19.29 -9.16 8.90
CA SER A 301 20.45 -8.28 9.13
C SER A 301 21.38 -8.27 7.93
N ALA A 302 21.68 -9.44 7.35
CA ALA A 302 22.55 -9.54 6.20
C ALA A 302 21.97 -8.85 4.95
N LEU A 303 20.69 -9.08 4.69
CA LEU A 303 19.95 -8.37 3.64
C LEU A 303 19.97 -6.86 3.87
N SER A 304 19.71 -6.43 5.11
CA SER A 304 19.72 -5.00 5.46
C SER A 304 21.06 -4.35 5.15
N GLN A 305 22.16 -4.98 5.56
CA GLN A 305 23.50 -4.50 5.29
C GLN A 305 23.81 -4.45 3.79
N ALA A 306 23.34 -5.42 3.00
CA ALA A 306 23.56 -5.46 1.56
C ALA A 306 22.86 -4.30 0.87
N VAL A 307 21.61 -4.04 1.29
CA VAL A 307 20.81 -2.90 0.82
C VAL A 307 21.48 -1.58 1.18
N TYR A 308 21.89 -1.38 2.44
CA TYR A 308 22.54 -0.14 2.87
C TYR A 308 23.88 0.09 2.19
N ARG A 309 24.69 -0.95 1.98
CA ARG A 309 25.95 -0.87 1.24
C ARG A 309 25.70 -0.43 -0.20
N LEU A 310 24.76 -1.07 -0.89
CA LEU A 310 24.42 -0.71 -2.27
C LEU A 310 23.89 0.72 -2.35
N GLN A 311 23.00 1.11 -1.44
CA GLN A 311 22.45 2.47 -1.39
C GLN A 311 23.54 3.53 -1.13
N GLY A 312 24.51 3.23 -0.26
CA GLY A 312 25.60 4.15 0.07
C GLY A 312 26.67 4.27 -1.02
N LYS A 313 27.04 3.15 -1.65
CA LYS A 313 28.14 3.09 -2.63
C LYS A 313 27.67 3.27 -4.08
N SER A 314 26.41 2.98 -4.41
CA SER A 314 25.87 3.12 -5.78
C SER A 314 24.35 3.40 -5.79
N GLN A 315 23.98 4.68 -5.66
CA GLN A 315 22.58 5.12 -5.66
C GLN A 315 21.86 4.82 -6.99
N SER A 316 22.55 4.95 -8.13
CA SER A 316 21.99 4.65 -9.44
C SER A 316 21.67 3.17 -9.58
N MET A 317 22.55 2.28 -9.12
CA MET A 317 22.30 0.84 -9.13
C MET A 317 21.19 0.47 -8.13
N PHE A 318 21.17 1.08 -6.95
CA PHE A 318 20.09 0.85 -5.98
C PHE A 318 18.72 1.22 -6.57
N LEU A 319 18.58 2.39 -7.18
CA LEU A 319 17.34 2.82 -7.82
C LEU A 319 17.02 1.97 -9.06
N GLY A 320 18.02 1.64 -9.87
CA GLY A 320 17.88 0.76 -11.04
C GLY A 320 17.43 -0.65 -10.65
N SER A 321 17.91 -1.17 -9.50
CA SER A 321 17.50 -2.47 -8.97
C SER A 321 16.00 -2.56 -8.70
N ALA A 322 15.33 -1.43 -8.43
CA ALA A 322 13.91 -1.39 -8.14
C ALA A 322 13.03 -1.76 -9.34
N LEU A 323 13.58 -1.79 -10.56
CA LEU A 323 12.91 -2.32 -11.76
C LEU A 323 12.72 -3.84 -11.70
N PHE A 324 13.58 -4.56 -10.97
CA PHE A 324 13.48 -5.99 -10.79
C PHE A 324 12.53 -6.33 -9.63
N GLN A 325 11.94 -7.53 -9.68
CA GLN A 325 10.94 -7.98 -8.71
C GLN A 325 11.39 -9.21 -7.95
N GLY A 326 10.88 -9.34 -6.72
CA GLY A 326 11.00 -10.57 -5.95
C GLY A 326 12.45 -10.97 -5.73
N GLN A 327 12.70 -12.27 -5.88
CA GLN A 327 14.01 -12.85 -5.67
C GLN A 327 15.09 -12.26 -6.56
N LEU A 328 14.77 -12.01 -7.84
CA LEU A 328 15.75 -11.48 -8.79
C LEU A 328 16.38 -10.17 -8.31
N ARG A 329 15.57 -9.29 -7.71
CA ARG A 329 16.08 -8.04 -7.14
C ARG A 329 16.98 -8.30 -5.94
N ILE A 330 16.61 -9.25 -5.08
CA ILE A 330 17.35 -9.57 -3.86
C ILE A 330 18.70 -10.20 -4.21
N ASP A 331 18.72 -11.15 -5.14
CA ASP A 331 19.94 -11.76 -5.67
C ASP A 331 20.86 -10.72 -6.30
N LEU A 332 20.31 -9.80 -7.10
CA LEU A 332 21.06 -8.70 -7.69
C LEU A 332 21.69 -7.80 -6.62
N ILE A 333 20.95 -7.48 -5.56
CA ILE A 333 21.46 -6.65 -4.45
C ILE A 333 22.62 -7.38 -3.74
N PHE A 334 22.46 -8.67 -3.46
CA PHE A 334 23.53 -9.44 -2.82
C PHE A 334 24.76 -9.57 -3.70
N LEU A 335 24.58 -9.88 -4.99
CA LEU A 335 25.65 -9.93 -5.98
C LEU A 335 26.43 -8.61 -6.03
N TYR A 336 25.74 -7.48 -6.21
CA TYR A 336 26.41 -6.18 -6.29
C TYR A 336 27.03 -5.76 -4.96
N SER A 337 26.39 -6.11 -3.85
CA SER A 337 26.96 -5.88 -2.53
C SER A 337 28.26 -6.68 -2.36
N PHE A 338 28.31 -7.93 -2.83
CA PHE A 338 29.51 -8.76 -2.79
C PHE A 338 30.62 -8.19 -3.68
N CYS A 339 30.33 -7.89 -4.95
CA CYS A 339 31.30 -7.24 -5.84
C CYS A 339 31.86 -5.96 -5.22
N ARG A 340 31.02 -5.14 -4.58
CA ARG A 340 31.49 -3.91 -3.94
C ARG A 340 32.40 -4.14 -2.74
N VAL A 341 32.18 -5.22 -1.99
CA VAL A 341 33.09 -5.61 -0.89
C VAL A 341 34.43 -6.07 -1.46
N MET A 342 34.42 -6.90 -2.52
CA MET A 342 35.65 -7.32 -3.18
C MET A 342 36.42 -6.14 -3.77
N ASP A 343 35.74 -5.25 -4.49
CA ASP A 343 36.35 -4.02 -5.03
C ASP A 343 37.01 -3.21 -3.93
N ASP A 344 36.30 -2.95 -2.81
CA ASP A 344 36.85 -2.19 -1.70
C ASP A 344 38.09 -2.91 -1.09
N LEU A 345 38.08 -4.24 -0.92
CA LEU A 345 39.22 -5.01 -0.40
C LEU A 345 40.44 -4.99 -1.33
N ILE A 346 40.23 -4.98 -2.65
CA ILE A 346 41.29 -4.97 -3.64
C ILE A 346 41.83 -3.54 -3.85
N ASP A 347 40.95 -2.55 -3.93
CA ASP A 347 41.30 -1.14 -4.17
C ASP A 347 42.00 -0.50 -2.96
N GLU A 348 41.66 -0.94 -1.73
CA GLU A 348 42.22 -0.40 -0.47
C GLU A 348 43.42 -1.22 0.07
N ALA A 349 43.86 -2.27 -0.64
CA ALA A 349 44.99 -3.11 -0.22
C ALA A 349 46.31 -2.31 -0.17
N GLU A 350 47.15 -2.57 0.83
CA GLU A 350 48.44 -1.88 1.01
C GLU A 350 49.45 -2.28 -0.09
N ASP A 351 49.40 -3.54 -0.54
CA ASP A 351 50.28 -4.08 -1.56
C ASP A 351 49.62 -5.14 -2.48
N GLU A 352 50.35 -5.55 -3.52
CA GLU A 352 49.90 -6.54 -4.49
C GLU A 352 49.71 -7.94 -3.87
N GLN A 353 50.42 -8.25 -2.77
CA GLN A 353 50.30 -9.55 -2.10
C GLN A 353 48.99 -9.62 -1.32
N GLU A 354 48.61 -8.54 -0.64
CA GLU A 354 47.34 -8.41 0.05
C GLU A 354 46.16 -8.44 -0.93
N ALA A 355 46.26 -7.73 -2.07
CA ALA A 355 45.23 -7.79 -3.11
C ALA A 355 45.04 -9.23 -3.65
N ARG A 356 46.14 -9.95 -3.93
CA ARG A 356 46.10 -11.36 -4.38
C ARG A 356 45.57 -12.30 -3.29
N PHE A 357 45.85 -12.02 -2.03
CA PHE A 357 45.29 -12.76 -0.88
C PHE A 357 43.77 -12.62 -0.86
N TRP A 358 43.23 -11.40 -0.98
CA TRP A 358 41.78 -11.17 -0.98
C TRP A 358 41.07 -11.80 -2.17
N VAL A 359 41.67 -11.77 -3.36
CA VAL A 359 41.14 -12.48 -4.54
C VAL A 359 41.05 -13.99 -4.27
N THR A 360 42.12 -14.58 -3.76
CA THR A 360 42.18 -16.03 -3.48
C THR A 360 41.16 -16.43 -2.42
N GLU A 361 41.05 -15.65 -1.34
CA GLU A 361 40.10 -15.91 -0.26
C GLU A 361 38.65 -15.79 -0.75
N CYS A 362 38.34 -14.74 -1.52
CA CYS A 362 37.00 -14.59 -2.10
C CYS A 362 36.63 -15.74 -3.05
N SER A 363 37.56 -16.21 -3.88
CA SER A 363 37.37 -17.39 -4.72
C SER A 363 37.13 -18.65 -3.89
N HIS A 364 37.91 -18.86 -2.83
CA HIS A 364 37.74 -20.00 -1.92
C HIS A 364 36.38 -19.98 -1.22
N LEU A 365 35.90 -18.80 -0.79
CA LEU A 365 34.60 -18.62 -0.16
C LEU A 365 33.43 -18.92 -1.12
N LEU A 366 33.56 -18.57 -2.40
CA LEU A 366 32.57 -18.91 -3.43
C LEU A 366 32.57 -20.41 -3.77
N ASP A 367 33.74 -21.05 -3.78
CA ASP A 367 33.86 -22.49 -4.05
C ASP A 367 33.38 -23.37 -2.89
N SER A 368 33.66 -22.96 -1.64
CA SER A 368 33.29 -23.74 -0.45
C SER A 368 31.77 -23.84 -0.27
N THR A 369 31.04 -22.85 -0.74
CA THR A 369 29.57 -22.81 -0.75
C THR A 369 28.94 -23.56 -1.89
N HIS A 370 29.63 -23.68 -3.04
CA HIS A 370 29.22 -24.61 -4.08
C HIS A 370 29.31 -26.08 -3.60
N ARG A 371 30.26 -26.40 -2.71
CA ARG A 371 30.55 -27.77 -2.25
C ARG A 371 29.95 -28.17 -0.90
N SER A 372 29.32 -27.24 -0.17
CA SER A 372 28.74 -27.50 1.17
C SER A 372 29.75 -28.05 2.19
N GLU A 373 31.02 -27.65 2.15
CA GLU A 373 32.04 -28.09 3.11
C GLU A 373 32.11 -27.16 4.35
N PRO A 374 32.30 -27.70 5.57
CA PRO A 374 32.44 -26.89 6.77
C PRO A 374 33.81 -26.21 6.84
N HIS A 375 33.83 -24.87 6.89
CA HIS A 375 35.05 -24.09 7.15
C HIS A 375 35.55 -24.29 8.59
N SER A 376 36.86 -24.46 8.75
CA SER A 376 37.57 -24.52 10.03
C SER A 376 38.06 -23.13 10.45
N ASP A 377 37.67 -22.67 11.63
CA ASP A 377 38.07 -21.40 12.23
C ASP A 377 39.58 -21.35 12.50
N HIS A 378 40.36 -20.67 11.65
CA HIS A 378 41.72 -20.28 11.99
C HIS A 378 41.98 -18.79 11.72
N PHE A 379 42.30 -18.11 12.82
CA PHE A 379 43.02 -16.83 12.94
C PHE A 379 42.51 -15.64 12.14
N TYR A 380 41.69 -14.79 12.78
CA TYR A 380 41.39 -13.46 12.27
C TYR A 380 41.37 -12.45 13.43
N THR A 381 42.27 -11.48 13.37
CA THR A 381 42.34 -10.32 14.27
C THR A 381 41.95 -9.06 13.50
N GLY A 382 41.03 -8.26 14.04
CA GLY A 382 40.74 -6.90 13.56
C GLY A 382 39.63 -6.80 12.52
N HIS A 383 39.23 -5.56 12.20
CA HIS A 383 38.05 -5.12 11.43
C HIS A 383 37.67 -5.95 10.16
N CYS A 384 38.60 -6.72 9.58
CA CYS A 384 38.38 -7.70 8.50
C CYS A 384 37.41 -8.85 8.84
N PHE A 385 37.29 -9.25 10.12
CA PHE A 385 36.44 -10.38 10.54
C PHE A 385 34.97 -10.17 10.16
N ILE A 386 34.50 -8.92 10.26
CA ILE A 386 33.09 -8.57 10.05
C ILE A 386 32.74 -8.60 8.54
N GLN A 387 33.70 -8.37 7.65
CA GLN A 387 33.48 -8.46 6.20
C GLN A 387 33.57 -9.90 5.69
N ALA A 388 34.48 -10.73 6.23
CA ALA A 388 34.64 -12.13 5.85
C ALA A 388 33.51 -13.03 6.38
N GLU A 389 33.10 -12.93 7.66
CA GLU A 389 31.91 -13.62 8.17
C GLU A 389 30.65 -13.23 7.39
N TYR A 390 30.62 -12.00 6.88
CA TYR A 390 29.50 -11.47 6.12
C TYR A 390 29.45 -11.99 4.68
N VAL A 391 30.60 -12.14 4.01
CA VAL A 391 30.69 -12.88 2.74
C VAL A 391 30.32 -14.35 2.98
N ILE A 392 30.86 -14.98 4.01
CA ILE A 392 30.52 -16.35 4.42
C ILE A 392 29.02 -16.48 4.72
N TYR A 393 28.39 -15.50 5.36
CA TYR A 393 26.97 -15.50 5.69
C TYR A 393 26.07 -15.29 4.46
N LEU A 394 26.40 -14.30 3.63
CA LEU A 394 25.76 -14.03 2.34
C LEU A 394 25.76 -15.27 1.46
N VAL A 395 26.89 -15.98 1.45
CA VAL A 395 27.17 -17.08 0.55
C VAL A 395 26.72 -18.43 1.17
N ARG A 396 26.72 -18.62 2.50
CA ARG A 396 26.12 -19.79 3.21
C ARG A 396 24.60 -19.83 3.12
N HIS A 397 23.94 -18.67 3.21
CA HIS A 397 22.48 -18.59 3.15
C HIS A 397 21.94 -18.35 1.74
N GLN A 398 22.80 -17.93 0.80
CA GLN A 398 22.53 -18.13 -0.61
C GLN A 398 22.79 -19.60 -0.98
N ASN A 399 21.77 -20.43 -0.82
CA ASN A 399 21.49 -21.43 -1.86
C ASN A 399 21.00 -20.64 -3.10
N ALA A 400 21.91 -19.85 -3.68
CA ALA A 400 21.62 -19.02 -4.83
C ALA A 400 21.14 -19.92 -5.96
N SER A 401 20.20 -19.40 -6.77
CA SER A 401 19.81 -20.10 -8.00
C SER A 401 21.07 -20.43 -8.80
N ALA A 402 21.09 -21.58 -9.48
CA ALA A 402 22.25 -22.01 -10.27
C ALA A 402 22.75 -20.89 -11.20
N ASP A 403 21.85 -20.05 -11.71
CA ASP A 403 22.15 -18.92 -12.58
C ASP A 403 22.93 -17.78 -11.89
N THR A 404 22.63 -17.48 -10.62
CA THR A 404 23.34 -16.44 -9.84
C THR A 404 24.75 -16.89 -9.49
N LEU A 405 24.92 -18.18 -9.17
CA LEU A 405 26.23 -18.79 -8.92
C LEU A 405 27.07 -18.90 -10.21
N VAL A 406 26.44 -19.16 -11.36
CA VAL A 406 27.09 -19.14 -12.67
C VAL A 406 27.54 -17.73 -13.07
N LEU A 407 26.76 -16.70 -12.74
CA LEU A 407 27.16 -15.30 -12.97
C LEU A 407 28.31 -14.87 -12.06
N LEU A 408 28.29 -15.28 -10.78
CA LEU A 408 29.38 -15.04 -9.83
C LEU A 408 30.68 -15.73 -10.26
N SER A 409 30.61 -17.01 -10.64
CA SER A 409 31.78 -17.76 -11.11
C SER A 409 32.32 -17.20 -12.44
N ALA A 410 31.45 -16.81 -13.37
CA ALA A 410 31.86 -16.20 -14.64
C ALA A 410 32.46 -14.78 -14.50
N LEU A 411 32.16 -14.07 -13.40
CA LEU A 411 32.78 -12.79 -13.05
C LEU A 411 34.17 -13.00 -12.43
N VAL A 412 34.30 -13.97 -11.53
CA VAL A 412 35.59 -14.33 -10.90
C VAL A 412 36.57 -14.90 -11.92
N TYR A 413 36.12 -15.77 -12.82
CA TYR A 413 36.94 -16.35 -13.90
C TYR A 413 37.39 -15.34 -14.97
N ARG A 414 36.85 -14.11 -14.94
CA ARG A 414 37.26 -13.00 -15.80
C ARG A 414 38.23 -12.03 -15.13
N LEU A 415 38.37 -12.13 -13.81
CA LEU A 415 39.29 -11.34 -12.98
C LEU A 415 40.61 -12.10 -12.72
N GLU A 416 40.60 -13.43 -12.81
CA GLU A 416 41.79 -14.26 -13.09
C GLU A 416 42.28 -14.08 -14.53
#